data_AF-A0A2D6D131-F1
#
_entry.id   AF-A0A2D6D131-F1
#
_cell.length_a   1.000
_cell.length_b   1.000
_cell.length_c   1.000
_cell.angle_alpha   90.00
_cell.angle_beta   90.00
_cell.angle_gamma   90.00
#
_symmetry.space_group_name_H-M   'P 1'
#
loop_
_entity.id
_entity.type
_entity.pdbx_description
1 polymer ?
#
loop_
_entity_poly.entity_id
_entity_poly.type
_entity_poly.pdbx_seq_one_letter_code
_entity_poly.pdbx_strand_id
1 'polypeptide(L)'
;MTVILLAGVIAAILWAMFPRQALCYAELHYRFIPGASTLYRRIPEIYWDCPWRVTRGETLPLALIIKDAHRFPITVENIEITVELADGRRSLEIGDHVMTDVDTPVLVRHPYYFTVMEIALPDDIRGAIRIHPTIHATVGGRARTFGVSGHPSLSPEPLSVYVADDPLPTVDGWTYADTHCHSWHTSDQVEFGAPPELLTRMARAVGLRWVFITDHSFDLTVPPGRWFGEDPDGARWHTLEQEIKEANSASGDITLIRGEEVSCGSVDGKNLHVLVYGVPELIPGKGDAAKRWRVWQNRPDMSMGDVLEIVRRHGAMAFASHPMNEPSLMERTVLNRGAWQDADLHQDLDGWEIWNTDSVAPFQKAREDWIRLLLQGSRKPVIAGSDAHGDFNRMRSINMPFVAVEECFREAFGRPRTALYTPEPTLPCVYDAMRAGRAVMTNGPFVTLSVEDEDGSRAEMGESVRPGGAVVRAQARSTEEFGELTRVTLYVGTVGGAEVPMALGENLGHEQDIARHVTLDEGSYLRVEAEARRGENDTRACTNPIWVDAR
;
A
#
# COMPACT_ATOMS: atom_id res chain seq x y z
N MET A 1 -29.79 -18.26 47.76
CA MET A 1 -28.42 -17.68 47.79
C MET A 1 -27.37 -18.58 47.16
N THR A 2 -27.46 -19.91 47.26
CA THR A 2 -26.44 -20.86 46.77
C THR A 2 -26.42 -21.04 45.24
N VAL A 3 -27.54 -20.77 44.54
CA VAL A 3 -27.64 -20.89 43.07
C VAL A 3 -26.98 -19.72 42.32
N ILE A 4 -26.94 -18.53 42.94
CA ILE A 4 -26.35 -17.32 42.32
C ILE A 4 -24.81 -17.35 42.39
N LEU A 5 -24.25 -17.91 43.47
CA LEU A 5 -22.82 -18.13 43.60
C LEU A 5 -22.32 -19.24 42.66
N LEU A 6 -23.11 -20.29 42.43
CA LEU A 6 -22.74 -21.35 41.49
C LEU A 6 -22.79 -20.86 40.02
N ALA A 7 -23.74 -20.00 39.67
CA ALA A 7 -23.80 -19.37 38.34
C ALA A 7 -22.64 -18.38 38.11
N GLY A 8 -22.23 -17.63 39.13
CA GLY A 8 -21.07 -16.72 39.05
C GLY A 8 -19.73 -17.45 38.92
N VAL A 9 -19.58 -18.58 39.62
CA VAL A 9 -18.36 -19.42 39.54
C VAL A 9 -18.31 -20.23 38.24
N ILE A 10 -19.44 -20.75 37.76
CA ILE A 10 -19.52 -21.40 36.43
C ILE A 10 -19.29 -20.38 35.32
N ALA A 11 -19.80 -19.15 35.43
CA ALA A 11 -19.51 -18.07 34.47
C ALA A 11 -18.03 -17.66 34.49
N ALA A 12 -17.39 -17.62 35.66
CA ALA A 12 -15.96 -17.33 35.78
C ALA A 12 -15.06 -18.47 35.27
N ILE A 13 -15.46 -19.73 35.49
CA ILE A 13 -14.75 -20.92 34.98
C ILE A 13 -14.96 -21.04 33.46
N LEU A 14 -16.16 -20.78 32.93
CA LEU A 14 -16.38 -20.69 31.49
C LEU A 14 -15.58 -19.53 30.89
N TRP A 15 -15.51 -18.36 31.54
CA TRP A 15 -14.67 -17.24 31.09
C TRP A 15 -13.16 -17.55 31.15
N ALA A 16 -12.74 -18.50 31.98
CA ALA A 16 -11.35 -18.98 32.05
C ALA A 16 -11.05 -20.16 31.11
N MET A 17 -12.09 -20.91 30.68
CA MET A 17 -11.96 -22.07 29.77
C MET A 17 -12.20 -21.73 28.30
N PHE A 18 -12.72 -20.54 27.99
CA PHE A 18 -12.81 -20.02 26.62
C PHE A 18 -11.60 -19.11 26.31
N PRO A 19 -10.92 -19.29 25.16
CA PRO A 19 -9.82 -18.41 24.77
C PRO A 19 -10.31 -16.96 24.75
N ARG A 20 -9.76 -16.12 25.63
CA ARG A 20 -9.97 -14.66 25.66
C ARG A 20 -9.35 -13.91 24.46
N GLN A 21 -9.11 -14.56 23.32
CA GLN A 21 -8.12 -14.09 22.35
C GLN A 21 -8.50 -14.32 20.87
N ALA A 22 -9.75 -14.00 20.51
CA ALA A 22 -10.08 -13.66 19.13
C ALA A 22 -10.50 -12.18 19.11
N LEU A 23 -9.52 -11.31 19.13
CA LEU A 23 -9.69 -9.85 19.12
C LEU A 23 -8.90 -9.34 17.91
N CYS A 24 -9.53 -9.41 16.75
CA CYS A 24 -9.09 -8.92 15.46
C CYS A 24 -10.40 -8.33 14.89
N TYR A 25 -10.41 -7.06 14.42
CA TYR A 25 -11.55 -6.20 14.00
C TYR A 25 -12.93 -6.83 13.86
N ALA A 26 -13.92 -5.99 14.13
CA ALA A 26 -15.26 -6.24 13.69
C ALA A 26 -15.41 -5.65 12.27
N GLU A 27 -15.57 -6.49 11.24
CA GLU A 27 -16.67 -6.28 10.26
C GLU A 27 -17.78 -5.64 11.10
N LEU A 28 -18.30 -4.44 10.77
CA LEU A 28 -19.22 -3.71 11.66
C LEU A 28 -20.33 -4.65 12.18
N HIS A 29 -20.64 -5.68 11.39
CA HIS A 29 -21.66 -6.68 11.66
C HIS A 29 -21.18 -8.01 12.27
N TYR A 30 -19.87 -8.24 12.47
CA TYR A 30 -19.29 -9.36 13.22
C TYR A 30 -19.35 -9.12 14.73
N ARG A 31 -19.74 -10.17 15.45
CA ARG A 31 -19.97 -10.14 16.90
C ARG A 31 -19.52 -11.45 17.50
N PHE A 32 -18.51 -11.41 18.37
CA PHE A 32 -18.09 -12.60 19.12
C PHE A 32 -19.12 -12.99 20.20
N ILE A 33 -19.77 -12.00 20.83
CA ILE A 33 -20.86 -12.18 21.80
C ILE A 33 -22.04 -11.30 21.38
N PRO A 34 -23.28 -11.83 21.27
CA PRO A 34 -24.46 -11.02 21.00
C PRO A 34 -24.61 -9.88 22.01
N GLY A 35 -24.54 -8.63 21.53
CA GLY A 35 -24.69 -7.42 22.34
C GLY A 35 -23.38 -6.75 22.79
N ALA A 36 -22.21 -7.35 22.54
CA ALA A 36 -20.91 -6.82 22.97
C ALA A 36 -20.09 -6.22 21.80
N SER A 37 -20.64 -5.21 21.12
CA SER A 37 -19.89 -4.40 20.14
C SER A 37 -20.51 -3.01 20.05
N THR A 38 -19.72 -1.96 20.29
CA THR A 38 -20.15 -0.56 20.12
C THR A 38 -20.14 -0.13 18.66
N LEU A 39 -19.50 -0.91 17.78
CA LEU A 39 -19.42 -0.70 16.34
C LEU A 39 -20.63 -1.27 15.58
N TYR A 40 -21.36 -2.24 16.15
CA TYR A 40 -22.47 -2.83 15.42
C TYR A 40 -23.62 -1.89 15.16
N ARG A 41 -24.09 -1.84 13.92
CA ARG A 41 -25.32 -1.18 13.51
C ARG A 41 -26.20 -2.13 12.71
N ARG A 42 -27.49 -1.80 12.57
CA ARG A 42 -28.45 -2.54 11.72
C ARG A 42 -28.68 -1.80 10.40
N ILE A 43 -27.59 -1.42 9.76
CA ILE A 43 -27.51 -0.75 8.46
C ILE A 43 -26.31 -1.35 7.75
N PRO A 44 -26.24 -1.38 6.42
CA PRO A 44 -25.03 -1.82 5.75
C PRO A 44 -23.87 -0.87 6.08
N GLU A 45 -22.65 -1.36 5.94
CA GLU A 45 -21.47 -0.50 5.98
C GLU A 45 -21.44 0.29 4.67
N ILE A 46 -21.35 1.61 4.78
CA ILE A 46 -21.39 2.53 3.63
C ILE A 46 -20.25 3.50 3.80
N TYR A 47 -19.42 3.64 2.79
CA TYR A 47 -18.38 4.66 2.77
C TYR A 47 -18.04 5.07 1.34
N TRP A 48 -17.50 6.27 1.25
CA TRP A 48 -16.95 6.85 0.05
C TRP A 48 -15.44 6.82 0.09
N ASP A 49 -14.84 6.67 -1.08
CA ASP A 49 -13.40 6.84 -1.26
C ASP A 49 -13.06 7.38 -2.65
N CYS A 50 -11.88 7.99 -2.78
CA CYS A 50 -11.40 8.60 -4.01
C CYS A 50 -9.86 8.74 -3.95
N PRO A 51 -9.16 8.93 -5.07
CA PRO A 51 -7.71 9.08 -5.04
C PRO A 51 -7.34 10.40 -4.36
N TRP A 52 -6.19 10.44 -3.69
CA TRP A 52 -5.70 11.67 -3.05
C TRP A 52 -5.21 12.73 -4.05
N ARG A 53 -5.04 12.37 -5.32
CA ARG A 53 -4.72 13.29 -6.43
C ARG A 53 -5.39 12.89 -7.74
N VAL A 54 -5.49 13.84 -8.65
CA VAL A 54 -5.80 13.63 -10.07
C VAL A 54 -5.06 14.68 -10.90
N THR A 55 -4.63 14.33 -12.11
CA THR A 55 -4.08 15.31 -13.06
C THR A 55 -5.22 16.08 -13.74
N ARG A 56 -5.07 17.40 -13.86
CA ARG A 56 -6.09 18.28 -14.42
C ARG A 56 -6.44 17.87 -15.85
N GLY A 57 -7.73 17.84 -16.15
CA GLY A 57 -8.28 17.37 -17.43
C GLY A 57 -8.65 15.89 -17.44
N GLU A 58 -8.16 15.11 -16.46
CA GLU A 58 -8.61 13.73 -16.23
C GLU A 58 -9.89 13.70 -15.38
N THR A 59 -10.63 12.59 -15.45
CA THR A 59 -11.78 12.36 -14.57
C THR A 59 -11.34 11.94 -13.18
N LEU A 60 -12.06 12.43 -12.16
CA LEU A 60 -11.88 12.05 -10.77
C LEU A 60 -12.80 10.86 -10.44
N PRO A 61 -12.27 9.64 -10.21
CA PRO A 61 -13.09 8.52 -9.79
C PRO A 61 -13.50 8.68 -8.32
N LEU A 62 -14.81 8.71 -8.07
CA LEU A 62 -15.41 8.69 -6.74
C LEU A 62 -16.16 7.38 -6.54
N ALA A 63 -15.70 6.56 -5.59
CA ALA A 63 -16.24 5.23 -5.33
C ALA A 63 -17.22 5.25 -4.15
N LEU A 64 -18.42 4.73 -4.39
CA LEU A 64 -19.35 4.32 -3.34
C LEU A 64 -19.17 2.84 -3.06
N ILE A 65 -18.84 2.49 -1.82
CA ILE A 65 -18.76 1.10 -1.38
C ILE A 65 -19.83 0.83 -0.32
N ILE A 66 -20.59 -0.25 -0.54
CA ILE A 66 -21.64 -0.73 0.35
C ILE A 66 -21.38 -2.20 0.68
N LYS A 67 -21.06 -2.50 1.93
CA LYS A 67 -20.84 -3.86 2.44
C LYS A 67 -22.00 -4.32 3.31
N ASP A 68 -22.18 -5.63 3.38
CA ASP A 68 -23.20 -6.31 4.19
C ASP A 68 -24.66 -5.99 3.83
N ALA A 69 -24.92 -5.48 2.63
CA ALA A 69 -26.28 -5.19 2.17
C ALA A 69 -27.13 -6.47 1.98
N HIS A 70 -26.50 -7.64 1.82
CA HIS A 70 -27.19 -8.94 1.89
C HIS A 70 -27.86 -9.19 3.26
N ARG A 71 -27.34 -8.62 4.36
CA ARG A 71 -27.89 -8.70 5.72
C ARG A 71 -28.77 -7.50 6.05
N PHE A 72 -28.39 -6.32 5.56
CA PHE A 72 -29.10 -5.05 5.76
C PHE A 72 -29.38 -4.37 4.42
N PRO A 73 -30.39 -4.83 3.67
CA PRO A 73 -30.70 -4.26 2.35
C PRO A 73 -30.93 -2.75 2.42
N ILE A 74 -30.39 -2.06 1.40
CA ILE A 74 -30.51 -0.62 1.21
C ILE A 74 -31.01 -0.33 -0.20
N THR A 75 -31.91 0.62 -0.31
CA THR A 75 -32.30 1.22 -1.58
C THR A 75 -31.67 2.59 -1.68
N VAL A 76 -30.73 2.78 -2.59
CA VAL A 76 -30.12 4.09 -2.90
C VAL A 76 -31.10 4.86 -3.80
N GLU A 77 -31.59 6.00 -3.34
CA GLU A 77 -32.62 6.79 -4.03
C GLU A 77 -32.02 7.95 -4.81
N ASN A 78 -31.08 8.67 -4.20
CA ASN A 78 -30.38 9.79 -4.81
C ASN A 78 -28.95 9.90 -4.25
N ILE A 79 -28.04 10.44 -5.05
CA ILE A 79 -26.67 10.78 -4.66
C ILE A 79 -26.46 12.25 -5.01
N GLU A 80 -25.89 13.02 -4.10
CA GLU A 80 -25.52 14.42 -4.29
C GLU A 80 -24.03 14.58 -4.01
N ILE A 81 -23.31 15.31 -4.87
CA ILE A 81 -21.87 15.54 -4.73
C ILE A 81 -21.60 17.03 -4.76
N THR A 82 -21.01 17.56 -3.69
CA THR A 82 -20.50 18.92 -3.67
C THR A 82 -18.98 18.90 -3.68
N VAL A 83 -18.39 19.66 -4.59
CA VAL A 83 -16.95 19.89 -4.66
C VAL A 83 -16.65 21.31 -4.20
N GLU A 84 -15.80 21.43 -3.19
CA GLU A 84 -15.41 22.70 -2.58
C GLU A 84 -13.92 22.95 -2.82
N LEU A 85 -13.55 24.14 -3.27
CA LEU A 85 -12.13 24.55 -3.28
C LEU A 85 -11.65 24.75 -1.85
N ALA A 86 -10.47 24.24 -1.49
CA ALA A 86 -9.99 24.31 -0.11
C ALA A 86 -9.75 25.75 0.40
N ASP A 87 -9.68 26.75 -0.49
CA ASP A 87 -9.61 28.17 -0.14
C ASP A 87 -10.99 28.80 0.19
N GLY A 88 -12.07 28.01 0.11
CA GLY A 88 -13.44 28.40 0.44
C GLY A 88 -14.08 29.39 -0.54
N ARG A 89 -13.41 29.70 -1.67
CA ARG A 89 -13.86 30.78 -2.58
C ARG A 89 -14.95 30.35 -3.56
N ARG A 90 -15.15 29.04 -3.75
CA ARG A 90 -16.14 28.49 -4.68
C ARG A 90 -16.54 27.07 -4.27
N SER A 91 -17.84 26.83 -4.21
CA SER A 91 -18.42 25.49 -4.23
C SER A 91 -19.05 25.24 -5.60
N LEU A 92 -18.80 24.06 -6.15
CA LEU A 92 -19.50 23.53 -7.30
C LEU A 92 -20.41 22.41 -6.80
N GLU A 93 -21.72 22.63 -6.90
CA GLU A 93 -22.66 21.53 -6.78
C GLU A 93 -22.62 20.78 -8.12
N ILE A 94 -22.01 19.60 -8.09
CA ILE A 94 -22.11 18.65 -9.20
C ILE A 94 -23.35 17.82 -8.87
N GLY A 95 -24.50 18.41 -9.16
CA GLY A 95 -25.78 17.72 -9.07
C GLY A 95 -25.97 16.82 -10.27
N ASP A 96 -25.25 15.70 -10.31
CA ASP A 96 -25.55 14.64 -11.26
C ASP A 96 -26.37 13.56 -10.56
N HIS A 97 -27.65 13.50 -10.93
CA HIS A 97 -28.44 12.30 -10.79
C HIS A 97 -27.69 11.17 -11.49
N VAL A 98 -27.23 10.18 -10.72
CA VAL A 98 -26.82 8.83 -11.14
C VAL A 98 -26.45 8.74 -12.63
N MET A 99 -25.20 9.05 -13.00
CA MET A 99 -24.67 8.61 -14.29
C MET A 99 -24.36 7.11 -14.27
N THR A 100 -25.44 6.33 -14.28
CA THR A 100 -25.58 5.02 -14.92
C THR A 100 -27.07 4.85 -15.19
N ASP A 101 -27.60 5.28 -16.34
CA ASP A 101 -28.86 4.78 -16.91
C ASP A 101 -30.13 4.59 -16.02
N VAL A 102 -30.24 5.20 -14.83
CA VAL A 102 -31.41 4.96 -13.97
C VAL A 102 -31.81 6.18 -13.14
N ASP A 103 -32.87 6.86 -13.60
CA ASP A 103 -33.81 7.65 -12.78
C ASP A 103 -34.58 6.77 -11.76
N THR A 104 -34.07 5.58 -11.41
CA THR A 104 -34.75 4.60 -10.57
C THR A 104 -33.87 4.23 -9.38
N PRO A 105 -34.45 4.17 -8.16
CA PRO A 105 -33.73 3.73 -6.98
C PRO A 105 -33.07 2.35 -7.15
N VAL A 106 -31.81 2.21 -6.69
CA VAL A 106 -31.01 0.98 -6.79
C VAL A 106 -31.12 0.17 -5.50
N LEU A 107 -31.68 -1.03 -5.58
CA LEU A 107 -31.76 -1.97 -4.46
C LEU A 107 -30.49 -2.81 -4.36
N VAL A 108 -29.70 -2.59 -3.31
CA VAL A 108 -28.46 -3.32 -3.04
C VAL A 108 -28.71 -4.44 -2.02
N ARG A 109 -28.33 -5.67 -2.39
CA ARG A 109 -28.49 -6.89 -1.56
C ARG A 109 -27.27 -7.81 -1.58
N HIS A 110 -26.12 -7.27 -1.95
CA HIS A 110 -24.88 -8.03 -2.11
C HIS A 110 -24.00 -7.93 -0.85
N PRO A 111 -23.08 -8.90 -0.62
CA PRO A 111 -22.10 -8.80 0.46
C PRO A 111 -21.13 -7.65 0.27
N TYR A 112 -20.74 -7.38 -0.97
CA TYR A 112 -19.92 -6.26 -1.37
C TYR A 112 -20.52 -5.68 -2.65
N TYR A 113 -20.84 -4.39 -2.64
CA TYR A 113 -21.31 -3.64 -3.79
C TYR A 113 -20.43 -2.40 -3.92
N PHE A 114 -20.02 -2.08 -5.13
CA PHE A 114 -19.37 -0.81 -5.42
C PHE A 114 -19.91 -0.23 -6.72
N THR A 115 -19.86 1.09 -6.81
CA THR A 115 -20.03 1.83 -8.06
C THR A 115 -19.07 3.00 -8.07
N VAL A 116 -18.64 3.41 -9.27
CA VAL A 116 -17.67 4.50 -9.45
C VAL A 116 -18.30 5.56 -10.33
N MET A 117 -18.32 6.79 -9.84
CA MET A 117 -18.71 7.95 -10.62
C MET A 117 -17.46 8.67 -11.10
N GLU A 118 -17.36 8.85 -12.41
CA GLU A 118 -16.27 9.58 -13.05
C GLU A 118 -16.63 11.07 -13.08
N ILE A 119 -16.11 11.83 -12.13
CA ILE A 119 -16.42 13.26 -12.00
C ILE A 119 -15.51 14.05 -12.94
N ALA A 120 -16.09 14.66 -13.97
CA ALA A 120 -15.39 15.64 -14.80
C ALA A 120 -15.29 16.98 -14.06
N LEU A 121 -14.07 17.36 -13.66
CA LEU A 121 -13.83 18.66 -13.03
C LEU A 121 -13.64 19.73 -14.12
N PRO A 122 -14.21 20.95 -13.96
CA PRO A 122 -13.92 22.06 -14.85
C PRO A 122 -12.42 22.37 -14.97
N ASP A 123 -11.96 22.75 -16.16
CA ASP A 123 -10.54 23.01 -16.48
C ASP A 123 -9.89 24.13 -15.63
N ASP A 124 -10.70 25.00 -15.03
CA ASP A 124 -10.22 26.09 -14.18
C ASP A 124 -10.02 25.67 -12.70
N ILE A 125 -10.44 24.46 -12.33
CA ILE A 125 -10.17 23.89 -11.00
C ILE A 125 -8.75 23.35 -10.95
N ARG A 126 -8.00 23.78 -9.92
CA ARG A 126 -6.66 23.29 -9.59
C ARG A 126 -6.39 23.39 -8.09
N GLY A 127 -5.41 22.63 -7.62
CA GLY A 127 -5.00 22.63 -6.23
C GLY A 127 -5.89 21.74 -5.34
N ALA A 128 -5.87 22.00 -4.03
CA ALA A 128 -6.61 21.20 -3.07
C ALA A 128 -8.13 21.45 -3.17
N ILE A 129 -8.89 20.37 -3.30
CA ILE A 129 -10.35 20.35 -3.27
C ILE A 129 -10.84 19.40 -2.16
N ARG A 130 -12.09 19.61 -1.73
CA ARG A 130 -12.83 18.77 -0.80
C ARG A 130 -14.10 18.25 -1.45
N ILE A 131 -14.38 16.97 -1.26
CA ILE A 131 -15.55 16.31 -1.84
C ILE A 131 -16.49 15.92 -0.69
N HIS A 132 -17.73 16.39 -0.81
CA HIS A 132 -18.81 16.13 0.14
C HIS A 132 -19.90 15.30 -0.56
N PRO A 133 -19.76 13.97 -0.57
CA PRO A 133 -20.78 13.09 -1.10
C PRO A 133 -21.91 12.89 -0.07
N THR A 134 -23.14 12.84 -0.56
CA THR A 134 -24.34 12.56 0.22
C THR A 134 -25.19 11.51 -0.48
N ILE A 135 -25.64 10.50 0.26
CA ILE A 135 -26.57 9.47 -0.21
C ILE A 135 -27.90 9.66 0.49
N HIS A 136 -28.97 9.72 -0.29
CA HIS A 136 -30.34 9.56 0.18
C HIS A 136 -30.78 8.13 -0.10
N ALA A 137 -31.20 7.42 0.95
CA ALA A 137 -31.52 6.01 0.84
C ALA A 137 -32.60 5.56 1.81
N THR A 138 -33.27 4.46 1.47
CA THR A 138 -34.18 3.76 2.37
C THR A 138 -33.54 2.49 2.92
N VAL A 139 -33.47 2.38 4.26
CA VAL A 139 -32.98 1.19 4.97
C VAL A 139 -34.03 0.71 5.95
N GLY A 140 -34.51 -0.52 5.78
CA GLY A 140 -35.57 -1.10 6.61
C GLY A 140 -36.88 -0.31 6.56
N GLY A 141 -37.22 0.26 5.39
CA GLY A 141 -38.44 1.05 5.18
C GLY A 141 -38.41 2.46 5.76
N ARG A 142 -37.24 2.96 6.17
CA ARG A 142 -37.06 4.34 6.65
C ARG A 142 -36.06 5.07 5.78
N ALA A 143 -36.41 6.28 5.37
CA ALA A 143 -35.50 7.21 4.72
C ALA A 143 -34.35 7.58 5.67
N ARG A 144 -33.14 7.65 5.13
CA ARG A 144 -31.88 7.96 5.80
C ARG A 144 -30.97 8.72 4.84
N THR A 145 -30.10 9.53 5.42
CA THR A 145 -29.05 10.24 4.68
C THR A 145 -27.69 9.87 5.26
N PHE A 146 -26.72 9.65 4.39
CA PHE A 146 -25.35 9.31 4.75
C PHE A 146 -24.39 10.24 4.02
N GLY A 147 -23.37 10.75 4.72
CA GLY A 147 -22.29 11.54 4.10
C GLY A 147 -21.16 10.64 3.59
N VAL A 148 -19.91 11.06 3.79
CA VAL A 148 -18.68 10.29 3.47
C VAL A 148 -18.69 8.88 4.08
N SER A 149 -19.29 8.70 5.25
CA SER A 149 -19.44 7.40 5.89
C SER A 149 -20.81 7.25 6.54
N GLY A 150 -21.30 6.00 6.60
CA GLY A 150 -22.57 5.64 7.22
C GLY A 150 -22.48 5.31 8.71
N HIS A 151 -21.26 5.21 9.26
CA HIS A 151 -21.03 4.77 10.63
C HIS A 151 -20.65 5.95 11.55
N PRO A 152 -21.35 6.19 12.69
CA PRO A 152 -21.10 7.35 13.56
C PRO A 152 -19.71 7.45 14.20
N SER A 153 -18.94 6.36 14.21
CA SER A 153 -17.56 6.36 14.74
C SER A 153 -16.51 6.67 13.67
N LEU A 154 -16.91 6.75 12.40
CA LEU A 154 -16.03 7.20 11.32
C LEU A 154 -16.15 8.72 11.18
N SER A 155 -15.09 9.36 10.68
CA SER A 155 -15.05 10.80 10.52
C SER A 155 -16.07 11.26 9.47
N PRO A 156 -16.81 12.36 9.74
CA PRO A 156 -17.63 13.02 8.75
C PRO A 156 -16.80 13.94 7.82
N GLU A 157 -15.48 14.07 8.04
CA GLU A 157 -14.63 14.96 7.24
C GLU A 157 -14.69 14.61 5.75
N PRO A 158 -14.77 15.62 4.85
CA PRO A 158 -14.82 15.42 3.41
C PRO A 158 -13.56 14.73 2.88
N LEU A 159 -13.67 14.10 1.72
CA LEU A 159 -12.50 13.53 1.03
C LEU A 159 -11.64 14.66 0.47
N SER A 160 -10.32 14.52 0.51
CA SER A 160 -9.38 15.57 0.08
C SER A 160 -8.61 15.11 -1.15
N VAL A 161 -8.67 15.89 -2.23
CA VAL A 161 -7.99 15.58 -3.49
C VAL A 161 -7.16 16.77 -3.92
N TYR A 162 -5.96 16.52 -4.45
CA TYR A 162 -5.18 17.53 -5.13
C TYR A 162 -5.34 17.42 -6.65
N VAL A 163 -5.87 18.47 -7.29
CA VAL A 163 -5.97 18.58 -8.74
C VAL A 163 -4.67 19.19 -9.26
N ALA A 164 -3.77 18.34 -9.75
CA ALA A 164 -2.43 18.72 -10.17
C ALA A 164 -2.41 19.23 -11.62
N ASP A 165 -1.68 20.31 -11.89
CA ASP A 165 -1.48 20.81 -13.25
C ASP A 165 -0.61 19.86 -14.09
N ASP A 166 0.26 19.08 -13.44
CA ASP A 166 1.22 18.16 -14.06
C ASP A 166 0.98 16.69 -13.63
N PRO A 167 1.42 15.70 -14.44
CA PRO A 167 1.63 14.32 -13.98
C PRO A 167 2.61 14.23 -12.80
N LEU A 168 2.75 13.04 -12.21
CA LEU A 168 3.83 12.80 -11.24
C LEU A 168 5.20 13.14 -11.87
N PRO A 169 6.11 13.80 -11.13
CA PRO A 169 7.41 14.20 -11.67
C PRO A 169 8.19 12.96 -12.11
N THR A 170 8.77 12.96 -13.31
CA THR A 170 9.53 11.82 -13.84
C THR A 170 10.48 12.26 -14.95
N VAL A 171 11.26 11.33 -15.49
CA VAL A 171 12.03 11.49 -16.74
C VAL A 171 11.76 10.30 -17.67
N ASP A 172 12.15 10.42 -18.94
CA ASP A 172 11.88 9.40 -19.95
C ASP A 172 12.39 8.00 -19.55
N GLY A 173 11.58 6.99 -19.83
CA GLY A 173 11.87 5.60 -19.51
C GLY A 173 11.57 5.20 -18.07
N TRP A 174 11.06 6.10 -17.22
CA TRP A 174 10.64 5.78 -15.84
C TRP A 174 9.12 5.74 -15.71
N THR A 175 8.61 4.72 -15.02
CA THR A 175 7.18 4.58 -14.73
C THR A 175 6.95 4.24 -13.26
N TYR A 176 5.77 4.61 -12.73
CA TYR A 176 5.44 4.43 -11.33
C TYR A 176 4.70 3.11 -11.07
N ALA A 177 5.02 2.49 -9.94
CA ALA A 177 4.40 1.30 -9.41
C ALA A 177 4.00 1.49 -7.94
N ASP A 178 2.83 1.00 -7.57
CA ASP A 178 2.59 0.58 -6.18
C ASP A 178 2.95 -0.90 -6.08
N THR A 179 3.99 -1.22 -5.31
CA THR A 179 4.54 -2.58 -5.25
C THR A 179 3.87 -3.45 -4.19
N HIS A 180 2.98 -2.89 -3.36
CA HIS A 180 2.32 -3.62 -2.29
C HIS A 180 0.95 -3.01 -2.04
N CYS A 181 -0.11 -3.72 -2.44
CA CYS A 181 -1.47 -3.37 -2.05
C CYS A 181 -2.37 -4.61 -2.03
N HIS A 182 -3.52 -4.47 -1.39
CA HIS A 182 -4.46 -5.56 -1.18
C HIS A 182 -5.73 -5.34 -1.98
N SER A 183 -6.21 -6.43 -2.60
CA SER A 183 -7.52 -6.46 -3.20
C SER A 183 -8.57 -6.95 -2.20
N TRP A 184 -9.83 -6.93 -2.60
CA TRP A 184 -10.93 -7.50 -1.81
C TRP A 184 -10.82 -9.01 -1.54
N HIS A 185 -9.80 -9.69 -2.09
CA HIS A 185 -9.49 -11.09 -1.80
C HIS A 185 -8.67 -11.26 -0.52
N THR A 186 -7.87 -10.24 -0.14
CA THR A 186 -7.60 -9.96 1.27
C THR A 186 -8.93 -9.60 1.89
N SER A 187 -9.40 -10.53 2.70
CA SER A 187 -10.74 -10.55 3.23
C SER A 187 -10.68 -11.42 4.46
N ASP A 188 -10.47 -10.74 5.58
CA ASP A 188 -10.70 -11.29 6.89
C ASP A 188 -11.50 -10.34 7.79
N GLN A 189 -11.55 -10.68 9.08
CA GLN A 189 -12.32 -9.90 10.03
C GLN A 189 -11.78 -8.48 10.20
N VAL A 190 -10.50 -8.23 9.88
CA VAL A 190 -9.61 -7.05 10.01
C VAL A 190 -9.40 -6.30 8.72
N GLU A 191 -8.96 -7.02 7.71
CA GLU A 191 -8.38 -6.47 6.50
C GLU A 191 -9.30 -6.82 5.32
N PHE A 192 -9.61 -5.81 4.52
CA PHE A 192 -10.36 -5.97 3.28
C PHE A 192 -9.82 -4.98 2.26
N GLY A 193 -9.48 -5.44 1.06
CA GLY A 193 -9.01 -4.54 0.01
C GLY A 193 -10.09 -4.08 -0.97
N ALA A 194 -9.65 -3.45 -2.05
CA ALA A 194 -10.52 -2.97 -3.14
C ALA A 194 -10.63 -3.99 -4.29
N PRO A 195 -11.74 -4.00 -5.06
CA PRO A 195 -11.83 -4.84 -6.25
C PRO A 195 -10.78 -4.42 -7.30
N PRO A 196 -10.21 -5.36 -8.09
CA PRO A 196 -9.19 -5.05 -9.10
C PRO A 196 -9.58 -3.94 -10.09
N GLU A 197 -10.84 -3.90 -10.53
CA GLU A 197 -11.34 -2.82 -11.39
C GLU A 197 -11.20 -1.43 -10.74
N LEU A 198 -11.50 -1.32 -9.45
CA LEU A 198 -11.39 -0.06 -8.72
C LEU A 198 -9.93 0.34 -8.56
N LEU A 199 -9.03 -0.60 -8.25
CA LEU A 199 -7.59 -0.35 -8.19
C LEU A 199 -7.07 0.23 -9.50
N THR A 200 -7.50 -0.29 -10.66
CA THR A 200 -7.15 0.27 -11.98
C THR A 200 -7.56 1.73 -12.14
N ARG A 201 -8.79 2.10 -11.75
CA ARG A 201 -9.28 3.48 -11.88
C ARG A 201 -8.53 4.43 -10.96
N MET A 202 -8.28 4.01 -9.71
CA MET A 202 -7.54 4.81 -8.74
C MET A 202 -6.07 4.97 -9.14
N ALA A 203 -5.44 3.92 -9.65
CA ALA A 203 -4.06 3.95 -10.15
C ALA A 203 -3.88 4.93 -11.31
N ARG A 204 -4.82 4.95 -12.27
CA ARG A 204 -4.84 5.93 -13.36
C ARG A 204 -4.88 7.36 -12.84
N ALA A 205 -5.80 7.65 -11.92
CA ALA A 205 -5.93 9.00 -11.35
C ALA A 205 -4.68 9.44 -10.56
N VAL A 206 -4.05 8.51 -9.83
CA VAL A 206 -2.79 8.77 -9.12
C VAL A 206 -1.61 9.00 -10.07
N GLY A 207 -1.64 8.40 -11.26
CA GLY A 207 -0.55 8.45 -12.25
C GLY A 207 0.40 7.25 -12.17
N LEU A 208 -0.05 6.12 -11.65
CA LEU A 208 0.69 4.86 -11.65
C LEU A 208 0.55 4.16 -13.02
N ARG A 209 1.50 3.29 -13.35
CA ARG A 209 1.44 2.38 -14.51
C ARG A 209 1.27 0.92 -14.07
N TRP A 210 1.85 0.57 -12.92
CA TRP A 210 1.87 -0.79 -12.38
C TRP A 210 1.24 -0.83 -11.00
N VAL A 211 0.50 -1.90 -10.71
CA VAL A 211 -0.07 -2.14 -9.38
C VAL A 211 0.14 -3.59 -9.04
N PHE A 212 0.88 -3.87 -7.98
CA PHE A 212 1.10 -5.21 -7.48
C PHE A 212 0.06 -5.54 -6.42
N ILE A 213 -0.81 -6.50 -6.73
CA ILE A 213 -1.81 -7.01 -5.80
C ILE A 213 -1.19 -8.18 -5.06
N THR A 214 -0.90 -7.98 -3.78
CA THR A 214 -0.18 -8.91 -2.90
C THR A 214 -1.06 -9.33 -1.74
N ASP A 215 -2.23 -9.89 -2.07
CA ASP A 215 -3.18 -10.34 -1.05
C ASP A 215 -2.54 -11.35 -0.07
N HIS A 216 -3.00 -11.34 1.18
CA HIS A 216 -2.46 -12.24 2.20
C HIS A 216 -2.71 -13.70 1.83
N SER A 217 -1.64 -14.49 1.80
CA SER A 217 -1.66 -15.94 1.59
C SER A 217 -2.72 -16.67 2.45
N PHE A 218 -2.89 -16.28 3.71
CA PHE A 218 -3.87 -16.90 4.60
C PHE A 218 -5.33 -16.60 4.24
N ASP A 219 -5.61 -15.51 3.52
CA ASP A 219 -6.95 -15.20 3.02
C ASP A 219 -7.26 -15.96 1.74
N LEU A 220 -6.26 -16.07 0.87
CA LEU A 220 -6.33 -16.79 -0.38
C LEU A 220 -6.54 -18.30 -0.21
N THR A 221 -6.18 -18.85 0.96
CA THR A 221 -6.43 -20.26 1.32
C THR A 221 -7.82 -20.54 1.90
N VAL A 222 -8.71 -19.54 1.94
CA VAL A 222 -10.08 -19.65 2.46
C VAL A 222 -11.11 -19.51 1.32
N PRO A 223 -12.18 -20.32 1.29
CA PRO A 223 -13.15 -20.26 0.19
C PRO A 223 -13.77 -18.87 0.02
N PRO A 224 -14.11 -18.44 -1.20
CA PRO A 224 -14.77 -17.15 -1.45
C PRO A 224 -16.02 -16.95 -0.60
N GLY A 225 -16.19 -15.73 -0.08
CA GLY A 225 -17.34 -15.36 0.78
C GLY A 225 -17.34 -16.00 2.17
N ARG A 226 -16.22 -16.63 2.59
CA ARG A 226 -16.05 -17.17 3.94
C ARG A 226 -14.83 -16.57 4.63
N TRP A 227 -14.92 -16.52 5.95
CA TRP A 227 -13.82 -16.09 6.83
C TRP A 227 -13.02 -17.27 7.39
N PHE A 228 -13.56 -18.49 7.31
CA PHE A 228 -12.95 -19.72 7.82
C PHE A 228 -13.19 -20.88 6.86
N GLY A 229 -12.35 -21.90 6.96
CA GLY A 229 -12.40 -23.10 6.13
C GLY A 229 -11.15 -23.25 5.28
N GLU A 230 -11.05 -24.34 4.55
CA GLU A 230 -9.95 -24.59 3.63
C GLU A 230 -10.45 -24.51 2.19
N ASP A 231 -9.68 -23.87 1.33
CA ASP A 231 -9.87 -23.81 -0.12
C ASP A 231 -8.80 -24.68 -0.81
N PRO A 232 -8.94 -26.01 -0.79
CA PRO A 232 -7.95 -26.91 -1.39
C PRO A 232 -7.83 -26.74 -2.91
N ASP A 233 -8.88 -26.18 -3.54
CA ASP A 233 -8.93 -25.95 -4.98
C ASP A 233 -8.39 -24.56 -5.38
N GLY A 234 -8.00 -23.72 -4.41
CA GLY A 234 -7.49 -22.37 -4.67
C GLY A 234 -8.51 -21.47 -5.40
N ALA A 235 -9.80 -21.67 -5.17
CA ALA A 235 -10.85 -20.97 -5.89
C ALA A 235 -10.73 -19.45 -5.77
N ARG A 236 -10.36 -18.92 -4.58
CA ARG A 236 -10.14 -17.48 -4.40
C ARG A 236 -8.95 -16.96 -5.22
N TRP A 237 -7.83 -17.67 -5.21
CA TRP A 237 -6.63 -17.36 -6.00
C TRP A 237 -6.90 -17.31 -7.51
N HIS A 238 -7.63 -18.30 -8.03
CA HIS A 238 -8.01 -18.34 -9.44
C HIS A 238 -9.03 -17.25 -9.80
N THR A 239 -9.93 -16.90 -8.87
CA THR A 239 -10.87 -15.79 -9.07
C THR A 239 -10.11 -14.46 -9.18
N LEU A 240 -9.18 -14.19 -8.27
CA LEU A 240 -8.30 -13.01 -8.34
C LEU A 240 -7.55 -12.94 -9.67
N GLU A 241 -6.95 -14.06 -10.10
CA GLU A 241 -6.23 -14.13 -11.38
C GLU A 241 -7.13 -13.79 -12.57
N GLN A 242 -8.38 -14.27 -12.57
CA GLN A 242 -9.36 -13.95 -13.60
C GLN A 242 -9.74 -12.47 -13.60
N GLU A 243 -10.04 -11.90 -12.43
CA GLU A 243 -10.39 -10.48 -12.29
C GLU A 243 -9.25 -9.56 -12.74
N ILE A 244 -8.00 -9.90 -12.41
CA ILE A 244 -6.81 -9.19 -12.90
C ILE A 244 -6.73 -9.25 -14.43
N LYS A 245 -6.96 -10.42 -15.05
CA LYS A 245 -6.96 -10.56 -16.51
C LYS A 245 -8.06 -9.72 -17.17
N GLU A 246 -9.25 -9.70 -16.58
CA GLU A 246 -10.38 -8.91 -17.06
C GLU A 246 -10.09 -7.41 -16.95
N ALA A 247 -9.59 -6.94 -15.79
CA ALA A 247 -9.20 -5.55 -15.58
C ALA A 247 -8.08 -5.09 -16.53
N ASN A 248 -7.04 -5.91 -16.70
CA ASN A 248 -5.95 -5.63 -17.65
C ASN A 248 -6.41 -5.68 -19.11
N SER A 249 -7.44 -6.46 -19.45
CA SER A 249 -7.99 -6.48 -20.81
C SER A 249 -8.85 -5.24 -21.08
N ALA A 250 -9.46 -4.68 -20.03
CA ALA A 250 -10.26 -3.45 -20.09
C ALA A 250 -9.41 -2.16 -20.05
N SER A 251 -8.17 -2.22 -19.57
CA SER A 251 -7.26 -1.08 -19.45
C SER A 251 -5.98 -1.28 -20.27
N GLY A 252 -5.68 -0.37 -21.20
CA GLY A 252 -4.41 -0.40 -21.95
C GLY A 252 -3.26 0.32 -21.24
N ASP A 253 -3.59 1.17 -20.26
CA ASP A 253 -2.73 2.17 -19.64
C ASP A 253 -2.30 1.81 -18.20
N ILE A 254 -2.96 0.86 -17.54
CA ILE A 254 -2.56 0.30 -16.24
C ILE A 254 -2.37 -1.21 -16.37
N THR A 255 -1.40 -1.77 -15.66
CA THR A 255 -1.25 -3.22 -15.55
C THR A 255 -1.23 -3.62 -14.08
N LEU A 256 -2.25 -4.38 -13.70
CA LEU A 256 -2.31 -5.11 -12.44
C LEU A 256 -1.43 -6.35 -12.55
N ILE A 257 -0.55 -6.53 -11.57
CA ILE A 257 0.40 -7.63 -11.48
C ILE A 257 0.02 -8.42 -10.23
N ARG A 258 -0.21 -9.72 -10.39
CA ARG A 258 -0.49 -10.58 -9.26
C ARG A 258 0.81 -10.93 -8.53
N GLY A 259 0.83 -10.67 -7.23
CA GLY A 259 1.79 -11.20 -6.28
C GLY A 259 1.07 -11.88 -5.12
N GLU A 260 1.79 -12.06 -4.02
CA GLU A 260 1.27 -12.65 -2.80
C GLU A 260 2.07 -12.12 -1.61
N GLU A 261 1.39 -11.73 -0.53
CA GLU A 261 2.06 -11.52 0.75
C GLU A 261 2.01 -12.82 1.57
N VAL A 262 3.13 -13.55 1.50
CA VAL A 262 3.28 -14.88 2.08
C VAL A 262 3.62 -14.77 3.56
N SER A 263 2.77 -15.37 4.39
CA SER A 263 3.05 -15.57 5.81
C SER A 263 3.90 -16.82 6.00
N CYS A 264 5.17 -16.64 6.35
CA CYS A 264 6.16 -17.72 6.47
C CYS A 264 6.98 -17.65 7.76
N GLY A 265 7.77 -18.68 8.02
CA GLY A 265 8.51 -18.81 9.28
C GLY A 265 9.87 -18.14 9.25
N SER A 266 10.11 -17.24 10.21
CA SER A 266 11.44 -16.75 10.55
C SER A 266 12.37 -17.87 11.01
N VAL A 267 13.65 -17.55 11.17
CA VAL A 267 14.66 -18.45 11.77
C VAL A 267 14.25 -19.02 13.14
N ASP A 268 13.39 -18.30 13.89
CA ASP A 268 12.87 -18.71 15.20
C ASP A 268 11.44 -19.28 15.15
N GLY A 269 10.90 -19.53 13.95
CA GLY A 269 9.56 -20.09 13.76
C GLY A 269 8.41 -19.14 14.11
N LYS A 270 8.64 -17.83 13.97
CA LYS A 270 7.62 -16.77 14.06
C LYS A 270 7.08 -16.44 12.67
N ASN A 271 5.83 -15.99 12.58
CA ASN A 271 5.28 -15.54 11.30
C ASN A 271 5.93 -14.21 10.90
N LEU A 272 6.43 -14.17 9.67
CA LEU A 272 6.88 -12.98 8.94
C LEU A 272 6.10 -12.88 7.64
N HIS A 273 6.04 -11.68 7.07
CA HIS A 273 5.43 -11.43 5.77
C HIS A 273 6.49 -11.19 4.70
N VAL A 274 6.39 -11.93 3.60
CA VAL A 274 7.31 -11.82 2.45
C VAL A 274 6.48 -11.56 1.20
N LEU A 275 6.83 -10.51 0.47
CA LEU A 275 6.21 -10.19 -0.80
C LEU A 275 6.81 -11.08 -1.89
N VAL A 276 5.97 -11.87 -2.55
CA VAL A 276 6.38 -12.79 -3.61
C VAL A 276 5.74 -12.39 -4.94
N TYR A 277 6.56 -12.32 -5.99
CA TYR A 277 6.12 -11.91 -7.33
C TYR A 277 6.52 -12.95 -8.37
N GLY A 278 5.61 -13.25 -9.30
CA GLY A 278 5.91 -14.13 -10.44
C GLY A 278 5.84 -15.63 -10.15
N VAL A 279 5.32 -16.04 -8.99
CA VAL A 279 4.98 -17.44 -8.72
C VAL A 279 3.55 -17.72 -9.23
N PRO A 280 3.33 -18.75 -10.07
CA PRO A 280 2.02 -19.04 -10.64
C PRO A 280 1.05 -19.70 -9.65
N GLU A 281 1.55 -20.58 -8.79
CA GLU A 281 0.77 -21.22 -7.72
C GLU A 281 0.63 -20.36 -6.45
N LEU A 282 -0.40 -20.63 -5.66
CA LEU A 282 -0.59 -20.08 -4.33
C LEU A 282 0.38 -20.73 -3.34
N ILE A 283 1.09 -19.93 -2.53
CA ILE A 283 1.97 -20.44 -1.49
C ILE A 283 1.21 -20.54 -0.15
N PRO A 284 1.14 -21.71 0.51
CA PRO A 284 0.43 -21.83 1.78
C PRO A 284 1.04 -20.95 2.89
N GLY A 285 0.22 -20.10 3.51
CA GLY A 285 0.64 -19.20 4.59
C GLY A 285 -0.38 -19.03 5.71
N LYS A 286 -1.16 -20.05 6.08
CA LYS A 286 -2.25 -19.96 7.08
C LYS A 286 -1.78 -19.64 8.50
N GLY A 287 -0.47 -19.60 8.74
CA GLY A 287 0.13 -19.51 10.06
C GLY A 287 -0.18 -18.22 10.81
N ASP A 288 -0.44 -17.13 10.08
CA ASP A 288 -0.70 -15.79 10.63
C ASP A 288 -2.19 -15.42 10.74
N ALA A 289 -3.07 -16.28 10.27
CA ALA A 289 -4.49 -16.05 10.41
C ALA A 289 -4.97 -16.50 11.79
N ALA A 290 -5.61 -15.60 12.56
CA ALA A 290 -6.45 -15.95 13.72
C ALA A 290 -7.67 -16.85 13.35
N LYS A 291 -7.61 -17.57 12.22
CA LYS A 291 -8.63 -18.42 11.62
C LYS A 291 -8.51 -19.88 12.07
N ARG A 292 -7.48 -20.25 12.82
CA ARG A 292 -7.40 -21.59 13.45
C ARG A 292 -8.27 -21.63 14.70
N TRP A 293 -9.10 -22.67 14.83
CA TRP A 293 -9.99 -22.88 15.98
C TRP A 293 -9.25 -22.87 17.34
N ARG A 294 -7.94 -23.19 17.32
CA ARG A 294 -6.99 -22.96 18.41
C ARG A 294 -6.04 -21.83 18.01
N VAL A 295 -6.35 -20.61 18.42
CA VAL A 295 -5.51 -19.41 18.21
C VAL A 295 -4.05 -19.58 18.68
N TRP A 296 -3.79 -20.45 19.66
CA TRP A 296 -2.44 -20.79 20.15
C TRP A 296 -1.61 -21.68 19.19
N GLN A 297 -2.18 -22.09 18.05
CA GLN A 297 -1.53 -22.92 17.02
C GLN A 297 -1.17 -22.14 15.76
N ASN A 298 -1.19 -20.81 15.84
CA ASN A 298 -0.69 -19.90 14.82
C ASN A 298 0.82 -20.11 14.71
N ARG A 299 1.21 -20.95 13.76
CA ARG A 299 2.59 -21.30 13.44
C ARG A 299 2.71 -21.32 11.92
N PRO A 300 3.86 -20.91 11.39
CA PRO A 300 4.09 -20.92 9.94
C PRO A 300 3.83 -22.30 9.35
N ASP A 301 3.22 -22.31 8.16
CA ASP A 301 3.05 -23.55 7.38
C ASP A 301 4.37 -23.99 6.73
N MET A 302 5.19 -23.00 6.35
CA MET A 302 6.48 -23.16 5.68
C MET A 302 7.52 -22.25 6.33
N SER A 303 8.78 -22.65 6.33
CA SER A 303 9.88 -21.73 6.66
C SER A 303 10.10 -20.75 5.52
N MET A 304 10.72 -19.60 5.80
CA MET A 304 11.13 -18.65 4.76
C MET A 304 12.06 -19.33 3.74
N GLY A 305 12.96 -20.20 4.18
CA GLY A 305 13.83 -20.98 3.29
C GLY A 305 13.06 -21.84 2.29
N ASP A 306 11.97 -22.50 2.72
CA ASP A 306 11.12 -23.30 1.83
C ASP A 306 10.38 -22.42 0.81
N VAL A 307 9.89 -21.24 1.25
CA VAL A 307 9.25 -20.25 0.37
C VAL A 307 10.24 -19.75 -0.68
N LEU A 308 11.46 -19.40 -0.27
CA LEU A 308 12.52 -18.95 -1.18
C LEU A 308 12.95 -20.05 -2.17
N GLU A 309 12.85 -21.33 -1.81
CA GLU A 309 13.08 -22.42 -2.76
C GLU A 309 12.02 -22.45 -3.87
N ILE A 310 10.74 -22.24 -3.53
CA ILE A 310 9.65 -22.12 -4.52
C ILE A 310 9.94 -20.92 -5.43
N VAL A 311 10.23 -19.76 -4.85
CA VAL A 311 10.54 -18.53 -5.62
C VAL A 311 11.67 -18.79 -6.62
N ARG A 312 12.77 -19.39 -6.16
CA ARG A 312 13.93 -19.71 -7.03
C ARG A 312 13.56 -20.66 -8.16
N ARG A 313 12.74 -21.68 -7.91
CA ARG A 313 12.31 -22.66 -8.92
C ARG A 313 11.57 -22.00 -10.09
N HIS A 314 10.87 -20.91 -9.84
CA HIS A 314 10.11 -20.17 -10.83
C HIS A 314 10.87 -18.99 -11.46
N GLY A 315 12.10 -18.70 -11.02
CA GLY A 315 12.80 -17.46 -11.40
C GLY A 315 12.04 -16.21 -10.96
N ALA A 316 11.23 -16.35 -9.92
CA ALA A 316 10.38 -15.33 -9.31
C ALA A 316 11.22 -14.38 -8.43
N MET A 317 10.56 -13.49 -7.70
CA MET A 317 11.21 -12.57 -6.76
C MET A 317 10.58 -12.63 -5.37
N ALA A 318 11.38 -12.40 -4.34
CA ALA A 318 10.93 -12.28 -2.96
C ALA A 318 11.51 -11.02 -2.29
N PHE A 319 10.66 -10.21 -1.68
CA PHE A 319 11.06 -9.02 -0.93
C PHE A 319 10.60 -9.15 0.52
N ALA A 320 11.43 -8.70 1.48
CA ALA A 320 10.96 -8.56 2.86
C ALA A 320 9.85 -7.50 2.91
N SER A 321 8.68 -7.86 3.43
CA SER A 321 7.57 -6.92 3.64
C SER A 321 7.85 -6.12 4.90
N HIS A 322 7.87 -4.79 4.74
CA HIS A 322 8.01 -3.78 5.81
C HIS A 322 8.84 -4.21 7.05
N PRO A 323 10.12 -4.65 6.87
CA PRO A 323 10.79 -5.48 7.87
C PRO A 323 11.10 -4.80 9.19
N MET A 324 11.03 -3.48 9.24
CA MET A 324 11.35 -2.68 10.43
C MET A 324 10.11 -2.27 11.23
N ASN A 325 8.92 -2.70 10.79
CA ASN A 325 7.68 -2.59 11.54
C ASN A 325 7.64 -3.69 12.61
N GLU A 326 7.61 -3.28 13.87
CA GLU A 326 7.58 -4.22 14.98
C GLU A 326 6.13 -4.60 15.33
N PRO A 327 5.79 -5.91 15.41
CA PRO A 327 4.46 -6.31 15.81
C PRO A 327 4.20 -5.91 17.27
N SER A 328 2.97 -5.53 17.56
CA SER A 328 2.49 -5.27 18.90
C SER A 328 2.56 -6.53 19.79
N LEU A 329 2.49 -6.34 21.11
CA LEU A 329 2.50 -7.46 22.07
C LEU A 329 1.38 -8.48 21.80
N MET A 330 0.24 -8.00 21.32
CA MET A 330 -0.91 -8.84 21.03
C MET A 330 -0.69 -9.69 19.77
N GLU A 331 -0.17 -9.09 18.71
CA GLU A 331 0.20 -9.81 17.49
C GLU A 331 1.28 -10.87 17.75
N ARG A 332 2.29 -10.54 18.56
CA ARG A 332 3.34 -11.48 18.96
C ARG A 332 2.80 -12.69 19.72
N THR A 333 1.73 -12.52 20.49
CA THR A 333 1.20 -13.56 21.39
C THR A 333 0.04 -14.35 20.80
N VAL A 334 -0.84 -13.71 20.04
CA VAL A 334 -2.04 -14.33 19.45
C VAL A 334 -1.77 -14.84 18.04
N LEU A 335 -1.10 -14.05 17.21
CA LEU A 335 -0.81 -14.39 15.81
C LEU A 335 0.57 -15.02 15.65
N ASN A 336 1.38 -15.10 16.71
CA ASN A 336 2.76 -15.56 16.67
C ASN A 336 3.62 -14.75 15.65
N ARG A 337 3.28 -13.48 15.41
CA ARG A 337 4.05 -12.57 14.56
C ARG A 337 5.43 -12.30 15.17
N GLY A 338 6.46 -12.31 14.33
CA GLY A 338 7.85 -12.02 14.68
C GLY A 338 8.28 -10.64 14.23
N ALA A 339 9.35 -10.13 14.82
CA ALA A 339 10.13 -9.05 14.20
C ALA A 339 11.21 -9.69 13.32
N TRP A 340 11.54 -9.03 12.21
CA TRP A 340 12.66 -9.45 11.37
C TRP A 340 13.98 -9.39 12.15
N GLN A 341 14.83 -10.39 11.94
CA GLN A 341 16.17 -10.44 12.50
C GLN A 341 17.22 -10.35 11.39
N ASP A 342 18.45 -9.96 11.74
CA ASP A 342 19.56 -9.92 10.78
C ASP A 342 19.73 -11.28 10.05
N ALA A 343 19.57 -12.40 10.77
CA ALA A 343 19.64 -13.74 10.17
C ALA A 343 18.50 -14.02 9.15
N ASP A 344 17.32 -13.41 9.32
CA ASP A 344 16.23 -13.46 8.35
C ASP A 344 16.58 -12.61 7.11
N LEU A 345 17.09 -11.40 7.33
CA LEU A 345 17.45 -10.45 6.27
C LEU A 345 18.64 -10.89 5.41
N HIS A 346 19.51 -11.74 5.94
CA HIS A 346 20.64 -12.35 5.21
C HIS A 346 20.25 -13.57 4.36
N GLN A 347 19.00 -14.02 4.39
CA GLN A 347 18.55 -15.08 3.48
C GLN A 347 18.48 -14.58 2.02
N ASP A 348 18.16 -15.50 1.11
CA ASP A 348 18.22 -15.31 -0.34
C ASP A 348 17.03 -14.48 -0.91
N LEU A 349 16.72 -13.35 -0.27
CA LEU A 349 15.71 -12.38 -0.71
C LEU A 349 16.25 -11.53 -1.88
N ASP A 350 15.41 -11.09 -2.80
CA ASP A 350 15.82 -10.16 -3.87
C ASP A 350 15.97 -8.72 -3.37
N GLY A 351 15.23 -8.30 -2.36
CA GLY A 351 15.30 -6.94 -1.80
C GLY A 351 14.36 -6.72 -0.62
N TRP A 352 14.15 -5.47 -0.21
CA TRP A 352 13.27 -5.12 0.92
C TRP A 352 12.30 -3.97 0.59
N GLU A 353 11.08 -4.05 1.09
CA GLU A 353 10.17 -2.91 1.11
C GLU A 353 10.40 -2.10 2.40
N ILE A 354 11.14 -0.99 2.32
CA ILE A 354 11.49 -0.20 3.51
C ILE A 354 10.56 1.00 3.72
N TRP A 355 9.63 1.23 2.81
CA TRP A 355 8.74 2.39 2.86
C TRP A 355 7.31 1.98 2.50
N ASN A 356 6.48 1.82 3.52
CA ASN A 356 5.07 1.41 3.41
C ASN A 356 4.06 2.40 4.03
N THR A 357 4.51 3.56 4.49
CA THR A 357 3.65 4.60 5.10
C THR A 357 4.15 5.98 4.74
N ASP A 358 3.26 6.97 4.62
CA ASP A 358 3.64 8.38 4.42
C ASP A 358 4.20 9.03 5.72
N SER A 359 4.30 8.25 6.80
CA SER A 359 4.93 8.67 8.05
C SER A 359 6.46 8.70 7.95
N VAL A 360 7.05 9.83 8.32
CA VAL A 360 8.51 10.04 8.25
C VAL A 360 9.28 9.14 9.21
N ALA A 361 8.78 8.92 10.44
CA ALA A 361 9.55 8.24 11.48
C ALA A 361 9.80 6.74 11.19
N PRO A 362 8.79 5.93 10.80
CA PRO A 362 9.02 4.54 10.40
C PRO A 362 9.97 4.42 9.21
N PHE A 363 9.79 5.26 8.18
CA PHE A 363 10.68 5.28 7.02
C PHE A 363 12.14 5.60 7.41
N GLN A 364 12.37 6.58 8.30
CA GLN A 364 13.73 6.93 8.72
C GLN A 364 14.42 5.77 9.45
N LYS A 365 13.71 5.07 10.35
CA LYS A 365 14.25 3.88 11.01
C LYS A 365 14.62 2.81 9.97
N ALA A 366 13.71 2.53 9.04
CA ALA A 366 13.93 1.52 8.01
C ALA A 366 15.10 1.86 7.07
N ARG A 367 15.24 3.14 6.73
CA ARG A 367 16.37 3.67 5.97
C ARG A 367 17.70 3.54 6.72
N GLU A 368 17.74 3.85 8.01
CA GLU A 368 18.95 3.70 8.84
C GLU A 368 19.41 2.25 8.91
N ASP A 369 18.48 1.31 9.08
CA ASP A 369 18.78 -0.13 9.08
C ASP A 369 19.26 -0.63 7.71
N TRP A 370 18.67 -0.11 6.61
CA TRP A 370 19.16 -0.41 5.27
C TRP A 370 20.58 0.07 5.03
N ILE A 371 20.89 1.33 5.40
CA ILE A 371 22.24 1.90 5.30
C ILE A 371 23.24 1.07 6.11
N ARG A 372 22.87 0.67 7.34
CA ARG A 372 23.70 -0.22 8.15
C ARG A 372 24.07 -1.50 7.40
N LEU A 373 23.11 -2.11 6.70
CA LEU A 373 23.33 -3.34 5.95
C LEU A 373 24.12 -3.10 4.66
N LEU A 374 23.94 -1.97 3.97
CA LEU A 374 24.80 -1.56 2.86
C LEU A 374 26.26 -1.42 3.30
N LEU A 375 26.50 -0.77 4.44
CA LEU A 375 27.84 -0.64 5.04
C LEU A 375 28.43 -1.98 5.48
N GLN A 376 27.62 -3.02 5.65
CA GLN A 376 28.08 -4.39 5.88
C GLN A 376 28.34 -5.18 4.58
N GLY A 377 28.14 -4.56 3.42
CA GLY A 377 28.34 -5.15 2.10
C GLY A 377 27.10 -5.82 1.49
N SER A 378 25.92 -5.65 2.10
CA SER A 378 24.67 -6.08 1.49
C SER A 378 24.40 -5.26 0.23
N ARG A 379 24.04 -5.93 -0.87
CA ARG A 379 23.65 -5.30 -2.14
C ARG A 379 22.16 -5.36 -2.42
N LYS A 380 21.36 -5.70 -1.43
CA LYS A 380 19.91 -5.89 -1.60
C LYS A 380 19.24 -4.54 -1.93
N PRO A 381 18.57 -4.41 -3.09
CA PRO A 381 17.80 -3.22 -3.42
C PRO A 381 16.59 -3.05 -2.51
N VAL A 382 16.07 -1.83 -2.51
CA VAL A 382 14.90 -1.42 -1.75
C VAL A 382 13.82 -0.82 -2.63
N ILE A 383 12.57 -1.05 -2.23
CA ILE A 383 11.34 -0.59 -2.89
C ILE A 383 10.37 0.01 -1.87
N ALA A 384 9.31 0.62 -2.40
CA ALA A 384 8.18 1.18 -1.67
C ALA A 384 6.84 0.73 -2.27
N GLY A 385 5.89 0.39 -1.42
CA GLY A 385 4.49 0.12 -1.75
C GLY A 385 3.61 0.76 -0.69
N SER A 386 2.29 0.81 -0.88
CA SER A 386 1.41 1.52 0.07
C SER A 386 0.86 0.64 1.17
N ASP A 387 0.90 -0.68 1.01
CA ASP A 387 0.21 -1.65 1.87
C ASP A 387 -1.30 -1.32 1.99
N ALA A 388 -1.86 -0.70 0.95
CA ALA A 388 -3.21 -0.16 1.01
C ALA A 388 -4.26 -1.26 0.90
N HIS A 389 -5.26 -1.18 1.78
CA HIS A 389 -6.40 -2.09 1.85
C HIS A 389 -7.64 -1.40 1.25
N GLY A 390 -7.48 -0.85 0.05
CA GLY A 390 -8.51 0.01 -0.56
C GLY A 390 -8.61 1.40 0.08
N ASP A 391 -7.55 1.82 0.76
CA ASP A 391 -7.40 3.13 1.40
C ASP A 391 -6.92 4.17 0.38
N PHE A 392 -7.83 4.76 -0.42
CA PHE A 392 -7.41 5.65 -1.51
C PHE A 392 -7.23 7.10 -1.08
N ASN A 393 -8.08 7.57 -0.16
CA ASN A 393 -8.04 8.92 0.41
C ASN A 393 -7.64 8.93 1.88
N ARG A 394 -8.09 7.92 2.62
CA ARG A 394 -7.86 7.75 4.06
C ARG A 394 -7.79 6.27 4.40
N MET A 395 -6.82 5.92 5.23
CA MET A 395 -6.75 4.60 5.82
C MET A 395 -7.76 4.46 6.95
N ARG A 396 -8.42 3.30 7.02
CA ARG A 396 -9.29 2.94 8.15
C ARG A 396 -8.74 1.70 8.84
N SER A 397 -8.31 1.86 10.09
CA SER A 397 -7.76 0.76 10.87
C SER A 397 -8.42 0.64 12.24
N ILE A 398 -8.12 -0.43 12.97
CA ILE A 398 -8.73 -0.71 14.26
C ILE A 398 -7.77 -0.29 15.34
N ASN A 399 -8.22 0.68 16.15
CA ASN A 399 -7.51 1.00 17.37
C ASN A 399 -7.80 -0.06 18.46
N MET A 400 -9.08 -0.35 18.71
CA MET A 400 -9.50 -1.40 19.64
C MET A 400 -10.67 -2.23 19.06
N PRO A 401 -10.50 -3.55 18.88
CA PRO A 401 -11.53 -4.42 18.32
C PRO A 401 -12.86 -4.28 19.07
N PHE A 402 -13.96 -4.17 18.31
CA PHE A 402 -15.33 -4.00 18.80
C PHE A 402 -15.63 -2.68 19.53
N VAL A 403 -14.65 -1.78 19.70
CA VAL A 403 -14.77 -0.53 20.47
C VAL A 403 -14.67 0.71 19.60
N ALA A 404 -13.59 0.84 18.82
CA ALA A 404 -13.29 2.05 18.04
C ALA A 404 -12.54 1.73 16.74
N VAL A 405 -12.83 2.53 15.71
CA VAL A 405 -12.10 2.59 14.44
C VAL A 405 -11.28 3.88 14.45
N GLU A 406 -10.08 3.82 13.90
CA GLU A 406 -9.18 4.95 13.69
C GLU A 406 -9.07 5.24 12.19
N GLU A 407 -8.94 6.51 11.85
CA GLU A 407 -8.72 6.93 10.47
C GLU A 407 -7.41 7.72 10.38
N CYS A 408 -6.57 7.36 9.41
CA CYS A 408 -5.33 8.06 9.09
C CYS A 408 -5.44 8.67 7.69
N PHE A 409 -5.21 9.98 7.60
CA PHE A 409 -5.30 10.72 6.33
C PHE A 409 -3.97 10.80 5.57
N ARG A 410 -2.93 10.12 6.08
CA ARG A 410 -1.57 10.15 5.53
C ARG A 410 -1.24 8.88 4.76
N GLU A 411 -1.75 7.74 5.18
CA GLU A 411 -1.59 6.48 4.46
C GLU A 411 -2.67 6.38 3.38
N ALA A 412 -2.23 6.33 2.13
CA ALA A 412 -3.12 6.17 1.00
C ALA A 412 -2.42 5.46 -0.15
N PHE A 413 -3.19 4.72 -0.93
CA PHE A 413 -2.76 3.99 -2.11
C PHE A 413 -1.89 4.84 -3.04
N GLY A 414 -0.75 4.28 -3.42
CA GLY A 414 0.24 4.92 -4.27
C GLY A 414 0.91 6.16 -3.69
N ARG A 415 0.78 6.52 -2.40
CA ARG A 415 1.54 7.64 -1.79
C ARG A 415 3.02 7.30 -1.67
N PRO A 416 3.48 6.41 -0.77
CA PRO A 416 4.74 5.70 -1.02
C PRO A 416 4.57 4.89 -2.29
N ARG A 417 5.55 5.02 -3.20
CA ARG A 417 5.54 4.36 -4.50
C ARG A 417 6.97 4.17 -4.99
N THR A 418 7.12 3.25 -5.92
CA THR A 418 8.40 2.98 -6.58
C THR A 418 8.35 3.48 -8.02
N ALA A 419 9.29 4.33 -8.42
CA ALA A 419 9.57 4.56 -9.83
C ALA A 419 10.54 3.48 -10.32
N LEU A 420 10.25 2.86 -11.46
CA LEU A 420 11.02 1.78 -12.06
C LEU A 420 11.53 2.22 -13.44
N TYR A 421 12.79 1.88 -13.75
CA TYR A 421 13.32 2.10 -15.09
C TYR A 421 12.78 1.03 -16.05
N THR A 422 11.80 1.44 -16.86
CA THR A 422 11.09 0.60 -17.84
C THR A 422 11.10 1.33 -19.19
N PRO A 423 12.25 1.36 -19.90
CA PRO A 423 12.34 2.03 -21.21
C PRO A 423 11.34 1.43 -22.21
N GLU A 424 11.04 0.15 -22.04
CA GLU A 424 9.88 -0.52 -22.61
C GLU A 424 8.92 -0.88 -21.46
N PRO A 425 7.65 -0.45 -21.49
CA PRO A 425 6.71 -0.71 -20.41
C PRO A 425 6.17 -2.15 -20.51
N THR A 426 7.03 -3.12 -20.23
CA THR A 426 6.71 -4.56 -20.23
C THR A 426 6.97 -5.17 -18.86
N LEU A 427 6.25 -6.26 -18.54
CA LEU A 427 6.41 -6.97 -17.28
C LEU A 427 7.85 -7.51 -17.04
N PRO A 428 8.56 -8.06 -18.05
CA PRO A 428 9.97 -8.41 -17.88
C PRO A 428 10.84 -7.22 -17.47
N CYS A 429 10.67 -6.04 -18.08
CA CYS A 429 11.43 -4.85 -17.70
C CYS A 429 11.14 -4.43 -16.26
N VAL A 430 9.89 -4.53 -15.80
CA VAL A 430 9.50 -4.25 -14.41
C VAL A 430 10.25 -5.16 -13.44
N TYR A 431 10.21 -6.48 -13.67
CA TYR A 431 10.91 -7.45 -12.82
C TYR A 431 12.42 -7.27 -12.84
N ASP A 432 13.00 -7.02 -14.02
CA ASP A 432 14.43 -6.77 -14.14
C ASP A 432 14.84 -5.48 -13.41
N ALA A 433 14.03 -4.42 -13.47
CA ALA A 433 14.28 -3.17 -12.76
C ALA A 433 14.23 -3.36 -11.23
N MET A 434 13.22 -4.06 -10.72
CA MET A 434 13.11 -4.36 -9.29
C MET A 434 14.29 -5.20 -8.80
N ARG A 435 14.61 -6.31 -9.48
CA ARG A 435 15.68 -7.22 -9.09
C ARG A 435 17.06 -6.57 -9.15
N ALA A 436 17.31 -5.76 -10.19
CA ALA A 436 18.59 -5.10 -10.35
C ALA A 436 18.73 -3.86 -9.45
N GLY A 437 17.66 -3.33 -8.87
CA GLY A 437 17.71 -2.07 -8.13
C GLY A 437 17.69 -0.83 -9.02
N ARG A 438 17.18 -0.91 -10.25
CA ARG A 438 16.87 0.28 -11.07
C ARG A 438 15.52 0.88 -10.65
N ALA A 439 15.46 1.26 -9.38
CA ALA A 439 14.26 1.66 -8.68
C ALA A 439 14.53 2.86 -7.76
N VAL A 440 13.53 3.74 -7.64
CA VAL A 440 13.55 4.95 -6.81
C VAL A 440 12.30 4.92 -5.93
N MET A 441 12.48 5.00 -4.61
CA MET A 441 11.37 5.13 -3.67
C MET A 441 11.01 6.60 -3.52
N THR A 442 9.72 6.95 -3.51
CA THR A 442 9.29 8.33 -3.34
C THR A 442 7.88 8.46 -2.78
N ASN A 443 7.59 9.59 -2.13
CA ASN A 443 6.24 10.08 -1.84
C ASN A 443 5.90 11.42 -2.50
N GLY A 444 6.79 11.96 -3.35
CA GLY A 444 6.59 13.24 -4.01
C GLY A 444 7.56 13.48 -5.17
N PRO A 445 8.78 14.01 -4.92
CA PRO A 445 9.74 14.34 -5.96
C PRO A 445 10.29 13.09 -6.64
N PHE A 446 11.09 13.27 -7.67
CA PHE A 446 11.76 12.19 -8.39
C PHE A 446 13.25 12.50 -8.49
N VAL A 447 14.10 11.47 -8.40
CA VAL A 447 15.54 11.62 -8.58
C VAL A 447 16.17 10.38 -9.19
N THR A 448 17.10 10.56 -10.14
CA THR A 448 17.94 9.48 -10.69
C THR A 448 19.39 9.63 -10.27
N LEU A 449 20.15 8.55 -10.43
CA LEU A 449 21.60 8.53 -10.27
C LEU A 449 22.23 7.71 -11.40
N SER A 450 23.23 8.28 -12.05
CA SER A 450 24.15 7.56 -12.94
C SER A 450 25.58 8.05 -12.72
N VAL A 451 26.56 7.20 -13.05
CA VAL A 451 27.98 7.51 -12.93
C VAL A 451 28.69 7.20 -14.24
N GLU A 452 29.50 8.13 -14.71
CA GLU A 452 30.35 7.98 -15.88
C GLU A 452 31.82 7.95 -15.43
N ASP A 453 32.55 6.89 -15.73
CA ASP A 453 33.98 6.79 -15.42
C ASP A 453 34.85 7.59 -16.41
N GLU A 454 36.15 7.70 -16.13
CA GLU A 454 37.13 8.37 -17.01
C GLU A 454 37.21 7.78 -18.43
N ASP A 455 36.84 6.50 -18.60
CA ASP A 455 36.82 5.82 -19.90
C ASP A 455 35.51 6.09 -20.67
N GLY A 456 34.56 6.83 -20.08
CA GLY A 456 33.24 7.13 -20.65
C GLY A 456 32.22 6.00 -20.49
N SER A 457 32.53 4.97 -19.70
CA SER A 457 31.55 3.91 -19.39
C SER A 457 30.55 4.44 -18.36
N ARG A 458 29.26 4.24 -18.63
CA ARG A 458 28.16 4.67 -17.76
C ARG A 458 27.59 3.50 -16.97
N ALA A 459 27.45 3.68 -15.67
CA ALA A 459 26.73 2.79 -14.76
C ALA A 459 25.45 3.46 -14.27
N GLU A 460 24.37 2.69 -14.21
CA GLU A 460 23.08 3.07 -13.64
C GLU A 460 22.89 2.47 -12.24
N MET A 461 21.85 2.92 -11.53
CA MET A 461 21.46 2.35 -10.23
C MET A 461 21.41 0.82 -10.28
N GLY A 462 21.99 0.17 -9.28
CA GLY A 462 22.09 -1.29 -9.21
C GLY A 462 23.35 -1.89 -9.87
N GLU A 463 24.06 -1.11 -10.68
CA GLU A 463 25.26 -1.56 -11.39
C GLU A 463 26.55 -1.19 -10.63
N SER A 464 27.69 -1.54 -11.23
CA SER A 464 29.01 -1.26 -10.69
C SER A 464 29.85 -0.42 -11.65
N VAL A 465 30.60 0.53 -11.10
CA VAL A 465 31.58 1.38 -11.78
C VAL A 465 32.99 1.11 -11.25
N ARG A 466 34.02 1.46 -12.02
CA ARG A 466 35.42 1.32 -11.61
C ARG A 466 35.82 2.40 -10.59
N PRO A 467 36.78 2.10 -9.68
CA PRO A 467 37.39 3.13 -8.85
C PRO A 467 38.21 4.10 -9.71
N GLY A 468 38.33 5.35 -9.26
CA GLY A 468 39.02 6.42 -9.98
C GLY A 468 38.21 7.72 -10.07
N GLY A 469 38.62 8.63 -10.96
CA GLY A 469 37.83 9.81 -11.27
C GLY A 469 36.53 9.44 -11.99
N ALA A 470 35.43 10.10 -11.61
CA ALA A 470 34.14 9.88 -12.24
C ALA A 470 33.28 11.15 -12.24
N VAL A 471 32.27 11.17 -13.09
CA VAL A 471 31.21 12.18 -13.12
C VAL A 471 29.91 11.53 -12.63
N VAL A 472 29.46 11.96 -11.45
CA VAL A 472 28.13 11.63 -10.95
C VAL A 472 27.11 12.56 -11.61
N ARG A 473 26.02 11.99 -12.12
CA ARG A 473 24.89 12.72 -12.67
C ARG A 473 23.61 12.39 -11.90
N ALA A 474 22.88 13.42 -11.51
CA ALA A 474 21.57 13.28 -10.88
C ALA A 474 20.56 14.19 -11.59
N GLN A 475 19.41 13.63 -11.96
CA GLN A 475 18.28 14.40 -12.48
C GLN A 475 17.20 14.42 -11.40
N ALA A 476 16.90 15.60 -10.87
CA ALA A 476 15.88 15.79 -9.86
C ALA A 476 14.69 16.56 -10.44
N ARG A 477 13.47 16.11 -10.13
CA ARG A 477 12.21 16.70 -10.60
C ARG A 477 11.21 16.79 -9.44
N SER A 478 10.42 17.85 -9.42
CA SER A 478 9.28 18.07 -8.54
C SER A 478 8.21 18.86 -9.30
N THR A 479 7.05 19.07 -8.70
CA THR A 479 5.94 19.84 -9.29
C THR A 479 5.39 20.81 -8.26
N GLU A 480 4.49 21.72 -8.66
CA GLU A 480 3.81 22.62 -7.70
C GLU A 480 3.07 21.85 -6.59
N GLU A 481 2.63 20.62 -6.88
CA GLU A 481 1.99 19.73 -5.91
C GLU A 481 2.92 19.34 -4.75
N PHE A 482 4.18 19.03 -5.04
CA PHE A 482 5.14 18.63 -4.01
C PHE A 482 6.02 19.80 -3.54
N GLY A 483 5.94 20.92 -4.25
CA GLY A 483 6.70 22.14 -4.00
C GLY A 483 8.10 22.09 -4.57
N GLU A 484 8.93 23.07 -4.21
CA GLU A 484 10.28 23.20 -4.75
C GLU A 484 11.23 22.16 -4.13
N LEU A 485 12.18 21.69 -4.93
CA LEU A 485 13.33 20.93 -4.50
C LEU A 485 14.18 21.79 -3.56
N THR A 486 14.14 21.45 -2.28
CA THR A 486 14.91 22.15 -1.25
C THR A 486 16.35 21.64 -1.20
N ARG A 487 16.59 20.37 -1.52
CA ARG A 487 17.91 19.74 -1.43
C ARG A 487 18.05 18.52 -2.33
N VAL A 488 19.23 18.35 -2.91
CA VAL A 488 19.68 17.08 -3.50
C VAL A 488 21.02 16.72 -2.87
N THR A 489 21.12 15.52 -2.30
CA THR A 489 22.28 15.05 -1.55
C THR A 489 22.80 13.75 -2.14
N LEU A 490 24.09 13.72 -2.49
CA LEU A 490 24.84 12.51 -2.80
C LEU A 490 25.35 11.91 -1.50
N TYR A 491 25.17 10.62 -1.31
CA TYR A 491 25.76 9.86 -0.22
C TYR A 491 26.81 8.92 -0.79
N VAL A 492 27.99 8.92 -0.19
CA VAL A 492 29.08 7.99 -0.51
C VAL A 492 29.34 7.14 0.72
N GLY A 493 29.05 5.85 0.64
CA GLY A 493 29.29 4.88 1.71
C GLY A 493 30.48 4.00 1.43
N THR A 494 31.29 3.70 2.44
CA THR A 494 32.40 2.73 2.35
C THR A 494 32.04 1.47 3.13
N VAL A 495 32.15 0.30 2.51
CA VAL A 495 31.89 -0.99 3.18
C VAL A 495 32.87 -1.17 4.34
N GLY A 496 32.35 -1.53 5.51
CA GLY A 496 33.07 -1.59 6.79
C GLY A 496 33.35 -0.22 7.42
N GLY A 497 32.88 0.87 6.81
CA GLY A 497 33.11 2.25 7.22
C GLY A 497 31.82 3.00 7.53
N ALA A 498 31.70 4.21 7.00
CA ALA A 498 30.58 5.11 7.21
C ALA A 498 30.09 5.69 5.89
N GLU A 499 28.91 6.30 5.94
CA GLU A 499 28.33 7.03 4.83
C GLU A 499 28.48 8.53 5.03
N VAL A 500 29.00 9.21 4.00
CA VAL A 500 29.28 10.65 4.04
C VAL A 500 28.33 11.37 3.07
N PRO A 501 27.54 12.35 3.56
CA PRO A 501 26.69 13.17 2.70
C PRO A 501 27.49 14.29 2.02
N MET A 502 27.15 14.57 0.77
CA MET A 502 27.66 15.66 -0.04
C MET A 502 26.49 16.38 -0.71
N ALA A 503 26.29 17.66 -0.37
CA ALA A 503 25.26 18.46 -1.02
C ALA A 503 25.59 18.64 -2.52
N LEU A 504 24.67 18.23 -3.38
CA LEU A 504 24.74 18.47 -4.82
C LEU A 504 24.07 19.79 -5.19
N GLY A 505 23.06 20.22 -4.43
CA GLY A 505 22.40 21.50 -4.58
C GLY A 505 21.35 21.77 -3.51
N GLU A 506 21.00 23.06 -3.34
CA GLU A 506 19.99 23.56 -2.41
C GLU A 506 19.10 24.60 -3.12
N ASN A 507 17.81 24.65 -2.76
CA ASN A 507 16.81 25.58 -3.32
C ASN A 507 16.81 25.61 -4.87
N LEU A 508 16.53 24.45 -5.47
CA LEU A 508 16.76 24.17 -6.89
C LEU A 508 15.52 24.39 -7.78
N GLY A 509 14.45 24.99 -7.25
CA GLY A 509 13.17 25.10 -7.97
C GLY A 509 12.54 23.74 -8.22
N HIS A 510 11.89 23.51 -9.36
CA HIS A 510 11.19 22.25 -9.64
C HIS A 510 11.98 21.24 -10.48
N GLU A 511 13.04 21.67 -11.16
CA GLU A 511 13.80 20.82 -12.08
C GLU A 511 15.28 21.17 -12.05
N GLN A 512 16.12 20.15 -11.87
CA GLN A 512 17.56 20.31 -11.91
C GLN A 512 18.25 19.06 -12.47
N ASP A 513 19.16 19.29 -13.41
CA ASP A 513 20.18 18.31 -13.80
C ASP A 513 21.53 18.71 -13.21
N ILE A 514 22.14 17.81 -12.44
CA ILE A 514 23.38 18.05 -11.71
C ILE A 514 24.45 17.11 -12.23
N ALA A 515 25.65 17.64 -12.48
CA ALA A 515 26.85 16.86 -12.76
C ALA A 515 27.96 17.26 -11.77
N ARG A 516 28.61 16.29 -11.15
CA ARG A 516 29.66 16.52 -10.16
C ARG A 516 30.82 15.56 -10.36
N HIS A 517 32.02 16.10 -10.45
CA HIS A 517 33.25 15.30 -10.41
C HIS A 517 33.52 14.81 -9.00
N VAL A 518 33.80 13.51 -8.87
CA VAL A 518 34.15 12.84 -7.63
C VAL A 518 35.31 11.87 -7.87
N THR A 519 35.97 11.47 -6.78
CA THR A 519 36.92 10.36 -6.79
C THR A 519 36.29 9.21 -6.04
N LEU A 520 36.29 8.03 -6.67
CA LEU A 520 35.63 6.82 -6.19
C LEU A 520 36.68 5.84 -5.69
N ASP A 521 36.57 5.46 -4.43
CA ASP A 521 37.41 4.45 -3.81
C ASP A 521 36.77 3.07 -3.97
N GLU A 522 37.60 2.04 -4.15
CA GLU A 522 37.13 0.65 -4.21
C GLU A 522 36.41 0.25 -2.90
N GLY A 523 35.33 -0.52 -3.03
CA GLY A 523 34.54 -0.93 -1.87
C GLY A 523 33.62 0.18 -1.35
N SER A 524 33.36 1.20 -2.17
CA SER A 524 32.34 2.22 -1.88
C SER A 524 31.05 2.00 -2.68
N TYR A 525 29.99 2.71 -2.29
CA TYR A 525 28.76 2.83 -3.05
C TYR A 525 28.27 4.28 -3.05
N LEU A 526 27.46 4.63 -4.05
CA LEU A 526 26.85 5.95 -4.19
C LEU A 526 25.34 5.83 -4.24
N ARG A 527 24.61 6.71 -3.55
CA ARG A 527 23.15 6.87 -3.67
C ARG A 527 22.76 8.34 -3.55
N VAL A 528 21.60 8.72 -4.06
CA VAL A 528 21.12 10.10 -4.04
C VAL A 528 19.76 10.19 -3.35
N GLU A 529 19.55 11.30 -2.65
CA GLU A 529 18.24 11.69 -2.15
C GLU A 529 17.86 13.09 -2.62
N ALA A 530 16.57 13.29 -2.88
CA ALA A 530 15.98 14.60 -3.15
C ALA A 530 14.89 14.89 -2.12
N GLU A 531 14.84 16.13 -1.65
CA GLU A 531 13.83 16.65 -0.71
C GLU A 531 13.06 17.79 -1.38
N ALA A 532 11.73 17.75 -1.34
CA ALA A 532 10.86 18.84 -1.81
C ALA A 532 9.89 19.29 -0.71
N ARG A 533 9.51 20.57 -0.73
CA ARG A 533 8.65 21.17 0.31
C ARG A 533 7.54 22.02 -0.28
N ARG A 534 6.31 21.78 0.16
CA ARG A 534 5.14 22.65 -0.05
C ARG A 534 4.49 23.01 1.28
N GLY A 535 4.73 24.24 1.74
CA GLY A 535 4.27 24.69 3.06
C GLY A 535 4.95 23.87 4.16
N GLU A 536 4.16 23.19 5.00
CA GLU A 536 4.66 22.30 6.06
C GLU A 536 4.84 20.84 5.59
N ASN A 537 4.48 20.51 4.34
CA ASN A 537 4.60 19.16 3.82
C ASN A 537 5.98 18.94 3.19
N ASP A 538 6.75 18.03 3.80
CA ASP A 538 8.05 17.58 3.29
C ASP A 538 7.89 16.23 2.59
N THR A 539 8.37 16.16 1.36
CA THR A 539 8.39 14.95 0.53
C THR A 539 9.81 14.62 0.09
N ARG A 540 10.06 13.37 -0.26
CA ARG A 540 11.40 12.88 -0.55
C ARG A 540 11.42 11.78 -1.60
N ALA A 541 12.57 11.61 -2.22
CA ALA A 541 12.90 10.49 -3.08
C ALA A 541 14.29 9.94 -2.76
N CYS A 542 14.48 8.63 -2.87
CA CYS A 542 15.72 7.94 -2.56
C CYS A 542 16.05 6.90 -3.64
N THR A 543 17.27 6.94 -4.17
CA THR A 543 17.76 5.95 -5.14
C THR A 543 18.32 4.71 -4.46
N ASN A 544 18.31 3.59 -5.17
CA ASN A 544 19.20 2.46 -4.90
C ASN A 544 20.67 2.81 -5.23
N PRO A 545 21.65 2.04 -4.71
CA PRO A 545 23.07 2.38 -4.86
C PRO A 545 23.67 1.97 -6.21
N ILE A 546 24.74 2.67 -6.60
CA ILE A 546 25.74 2.23 -7.59
C ILE A 546 27.00 1.82 -6.83
N TRP A 547 27.56 0.65 -7.15
CA TRP A 547 28.72 0.08 -6.46
C TRP A 547 30.04 0.46 -7.13
N VAL A 548 31.12 0.57 -6.35
CA VAL A 548 32.47 0.85 -6.86
C VAL A 548 33.35 -0.38 -6.65
N ASP A 549 33.60 -1.11 -7.73
CA ASP A 549 34.29 -2.40 -7.70
C ASP A 549 35.52 -2.39 -8.63
N ALA A 550 36.66 -2.91 -8.15
CA ALA A 550 37.76 -3.29 -9.02
C ALA A 550 37.35 -4.60 -9.72
N ARG A 551 37.09 -4.55 -11.03
CA ARG A 551 36.69 -5.73 -11.79
C ARG A 551 37.70 -6.87 -11.71
#